data_AF-R7Z811-F1
#
_entry.id   AF-R7Z811-F1
#
_cell.length_a   1.000
_cell.length_b   1.000
_cell.length_c   1.000
_cell.angle_alpha   90.00
_cell.angle_beta   90.00
_cell.angle_gamma   90.00
#
_symmetry.space_group_name_H-M   'P 1'
#
loop_
_entity.id
_entity.type
_entity.pdbx_description
1 polymer ?
#
loop_
_entity_poly.entity_id
_entity_poly.type
_entity_poly.pdbx_seq_one_letter_code
_entity_poly.pdbx_strand_id
1 'polypeptide(L)' 'MQLVKLYENGKSRADIARDYDITPSALDRWIKNHQETGSFAAKDNRSEEDNELARLRKENQRLLMENDILKQAALIMGRK' A
#
# COMPACT_ATOMS: atom_id res chain seq x y z
N MET A 1 15.15 7.00 5.81
CA MET A 1 14.93 8.46 5.79
C MET A 1 15.71 9.12 6.92
N GLN A 2 16.27 10.32 6.73
CA GLN A 2 17.06 11.04 7.75
C GLN A 2 16.22 11.58 8.91
N LEU A 3 14.94 11.90 8.70
CA LEU A 3 14.08 12.54 9.72
C LEU A 3 13.80 11.67 10.95
N VAL A 4 13.52 10.38 10.75
CA VAL A 4 13.31 9.45 11.87
C VAL A 4 14.62 9.25 12.65
N LYS A 5 15.77 9.24 11.96
CA LYS A 5 17.08 9.20 12.62
C LYS A 5 17.36 10.46 13.46
N LEU A 6 16.91 11.64 13.03
CA LEU A 6 17.02 12.86 13.83
C LEU A 6 16.20 12.77 15.13
N TYR A 7 15.02 12.15 15.05
CA TYR A 7 14.20 11.85 16.21
C TYR A 7 14.88 10.81 17.13
N GLU A 8 15.43 9.72 16.58
CA GLU A 8 16.18 8.71 17.34
C GLU A 8 17.44 9.29 18.02
N ASN A 9 18.06 10.30 17.41
CA ASN A 9 19.19 11.06 17.97
C ASN A 9 18.77 12.09 19.04
N GLY A 10 17.50 12.08 19.48
CA GLY A 10 17.01 12.87 20.61
C GLY A 10 16.45 14.25 20.27
N LYS A 11 16.33 14.60 18.97
CA LYS A 11 15.72 15.88 18.57
C LYS A 11 14.19 15.82 18.74
N SER A 12 13.60 16.88 19.28
CA SER A 12 12.16 16.89 19.56
C SER A 12 11.34 16.84 18.27
N ARG A 13 10.17 16.17 18.32
CA ARG A 13 9.23 16.11 17.19
C ARG A 13 8.83 17.50 16.70
N ALA A 14 8.60 18.43 17.64
CA ALA A 14 8.18 19.79 17.33
C ALA A 14 9.26 20.57 16.56
N ASP A 15 10.52 20.38 16.93
CA ASP A 15 11.64 21.05 16.24
C ASP A 15 11.91 20.43 14.88
N ILE A 16 11.80 19.10 14.74
CA ILE A 16 11.88 18.45 13.42
C ILE A 16 10.74 18.92 12.51
N ALA A 17 9.52 18.99 13.02
CA ALA A 17 8.36 19.46 12.26
C ALA A 17 8.55 20.91 11.78
N ARG A 18 9.05 21.78 12.65
CA ARG A 18 9.31 23.19 12.36
C ARG A 18 10.48 23.37 11.37
N ASP A 19 11.60 22.69 11.59
CA ASP A 19 12.82 22.88 10.80
C ASP A 19 12.69 22.36 9.36
N TYR A 20 11.84 21.35 9.17
CA TYR A 20 11.64 20.70 7.87
C TYR A 20 10.29 21.05 7.23
N ASP A 21 9.53 21.97 7.84
CA ASP A 21 8.20 22.40 7.39
C ASP A 21 7.26 21.21 7.07
N ILE A 22 7.26 20.22 7.97
CA ILE A 22 6.41 19.03 7.84
C ILE A 22 5.33 19.05 8.91
N THR A 23 4.15 18.55 8.54
CA THR A 23 3.07 18.37 9.51
C THR A 23 3.47 17.33 10.58
N PRO A 24 3.12 17.56 11.86
CA PRO A 24 3.41 16.59 12.94
C PRO A 24 2.84 15.19 12.65
N SER A 25 1.67 15.12 12.00
CA SER A 25 1.03 13.86 11.60
C SER A 25 1.84 13.08 10.55
N ALA A 26 2.49 13.76 9.61
CA ALA A 26 3.39 13.12 8.66
C ALA A 26 4.63 12.54 9.35
N LEU A 27 5.22 13.29 10.30
CA LEU A 27 6.35 12.82 11.08
C LEU A 27 5.99 11.60 11.93
N ASP A 28 4.85 11.62 12.62
CA ASP A 28 4.38 10.49 13.43
C ASP A 28 4.13 9.25 12.57
N ARG A 29 3.54 9.42 11.38
CA ARG A 29 3.34 8.30 10.44
C ARG A 29 4.68 7.70 10.01
N TRP A 30 5.69 8.52 9.75
CA TRP A 30 7.02 8.02 9.37
C TRP A 30 7.74 7.31 10.52
N ILE A 31 7.64 7.83 11.76
CA ILE A 31 8.21 7.18 12.94
C ILE A 31 7.53 5.81 13.16
N LYS A 32 6.20 5.78 13.13
CA LYS A 32 5.42 4.53 13.29
C LYS A 32 5.79 3.50 12.24
N ASN A 33 5.77 3.89 10.96
CA ASN A 33 6.14 3.00 9.86
C ASN A 33 7.56 2.44 10.01
N HIS A 34 8.53 3.27 10.42
CA HIS A 34 9.91 2.86 10.64
C HIS A 34 10.05 1.87 11.80
N GLN A 35 9.33 2.10 12.90
CA GLN A 35 9.35 1.20 14.07
C GLN A 35 8.69 -0.15 13.77
N GLU A 36 7.62 -0.17 12.99
CA GLU A 36 6.87 -1.40 12.69
C GLU A 36 7.57 -2.29 11.64
N THR A 37 8.21 -1.69 10.64
CA THR A 37 8.70 -2.44 9.46
C THR A 37 10.21 -2.36 9.26
N GLY A 38 10.91 -1.46 9.97
CA GLY A 38 12.34 -1.19 9.76
C GLY A 38 12.68 -0.63 8.37
N SER A 39 11.66 -0.37 7.53
CA SER A 39 11.78 -0.04 6.12
C SER A 39 10.78 1.06 5.75
N PHE A 40 11.11 1.84 4.71
CA PHE A 40 10.18 2.83 4.15
C PHE A 40 9.57 2.36 2.84
N ALA A 41 9.82 1.11 2.43
CA ALA A 41 9.26 0.60 1.20
C ALA A 41 7.73 0.48 1.33
N ALA A 42 6.97 1.10 0.42
CA ALA A 42 5.51 1.06 0.42
C ALA A 42 4.93 -0.37 0.33
N LYS A 43 5.76 -1.36 -0.03
CA LYS A 43 5.40 -2.79 -0.04
C LYS A 43 5.44 -3.41 1.36
N ASP A 44 6.36 -2.97 2.22
CA ASP A 44 6.53 -3.47 3.59
C ASP A 44 5.48 -2.88 4.54
N ASN A 45 4.80 -1.82 4.09
CA ASN A 45 3.83 -1.06 4.89
C ASN A 45 2.36 -1.35 4.51
N ARG A 46 2.11 -2.36 3.67
CA ARG A 46 0.75 -2.85 3.37
C ARG A 46 0.35 -3.85 4.44
N SER A 47 -0.84 -3.67 5.02
CA SER A 47 -1.45 -4.70 5.86
C SER A 47 -1.59 -6.00 5.07
N GLU A 48 -1.61 -7.15 5.76
CA GLU A 48 -1.99 -8.43 5.13
C GLU A 48 -3.33 -8.30 4.40
N GLU A 49 -4.27 -7.54 4.98
CA GLU A 49 -5.58 -7.22 4.38
C GLU A 49 -5.45 -6.45 3.06
N ASP A 50 -4.53 -5.48 2.97
CA ASP A 50 -4.31 -4.71 1.74
C ASP A 50 -3.69 -5.58 0.63
N ASN A 51 -2.79 -6.49 1.01
CA ASN A 51 -2.17 -7.43 0.09
C ASN A 51 -3.19 -8.46 -0.41
N GLU A 52 -4.03 -8.97 0.48
CA GLU A 52 -5.14 -9.86 0.15
C GLU A 52 -6.15 -9.17 -0.77
N LEU A 53 -6.54 -7.93 -0.47
CA LEU A 53 -7.43 -7.13 -1.31
C LEU A 53 -6.84 -6.91 -2.72
N ALA A 54 -5.53 -6.63 -2.81
CA ALA A 54 -4.85 -6.50 -4.10
C ALA A 54 -4.82 -7.82 -4.88
N ARG A 55 -4.63 -8.95 -4.20
CA ARG A 55 -4.68 -10.29 -4.81
C ARG A 55 -6.09 -10.62 -5.30
N LEU A 56 -7.10 -10.40 -4.47
CA LEU A 56 -8.51 -10.65 -4.79
C LEU A 56 -8.98 -9.80 -5.98
N ARG A 57 -8.57 -8.53 -6.06
CA ARG A 57 -8.88 -7.69 -7.23
C ARG A 57 -8.30 -8.23 -8.53
N LYS A 58 -7.04 -8.70 -8.51
CA LYS A 58 -6.42 -9.32 -9.69
C LYS A 58 -7.13 -10.61 -10.09
N GLU A 59 -7.47 -11.45 -9.12
CA GLU A 59 -8.18 -12.70 -9.37
C GLU A 59 -9.59 -12.45 -9.94
N ASN A 60 -10.31 -11.50 -9.35
CA ASN A 60 -11.64 -11.10 -9.83
C ASN A 60 -11.60 -10.60 -11.27
N GLN A 61 -10.60 -9.77 -11.61
CA GLN A 61 -10.41 -9.32 -12.99
C GLN A 61 -10.13 -10.48 -13.95
N ARG A 62 -9.31 -11.46 -13.55
CA ARG A 62 -9.05 -12.67 -14.37
C ARG A 62 -10.34 -13.47 -14.58
N LEU A 63 -11.10 -13.70 -13.52
CA LEU A 63 -12.36 -14.45 -13.58
C LEU A 63 -13.42 -13.75 -14.44
N LEU A 64 -13.51 -12.42 -14.39
CA LEU A 64 -14.40 -11.66 -15.26
C LEU A 64 -14.05 -11.83 -16.74
N MET A 65 -12.76 -11.81 -17.07
CA MET A 65 -12.29 -12.06 -18.44
C MET A 65 -12.58 -13.50 -18.88
N GLU A 66 -12.29 -14.50 -18.04
CA GLU A 66 -12.61 -15.91 -18.32
C GLU A 66 -14.12 -16.10 -18.55
N ASN A 67 -14.95 -15.47 -17.71
CA ASN A 67 -16.40 -15.54 -17.83
C ASN A 67 -16.90 -14.92 -19.15
N ASP A 68 -16.31 -13.80 -19.58
CA ASP A 68 -16.65 -13.16 -20.85
C ASP A 68 -16.28 -14.06 -22.04
N ILE A 69 -15.08 -14.65 -22.04
CA ILE A 69 -14.65 -15.61 -23.06
C ILE A 69 -15.63 -16.80 -23.14
N LEU A 70 -16.02 -17.35 -21.99
CA LEU A 70 -16.96 -18.47 -21.93
C LEU A 70 -18.35 -18.08 -22.45
N LYS A 71 -18.83 -16.87 -22.14
CA LYS A 71 -20.09 -16.34 -22.69
C LYS A 71 -20.02 -16.20 -24.21
N GLN A 72 -18.93 -15.64 -24.74
CA GLN A 72 -18.74 -15.54 -26.19
C GLN A 72 -18.70 -16.93 -26.85
N ALA A 73 -17.99 -17.89 -26.27
CA ALA A 73 -17.95 -19.26 -26.77
C ALA A 73 -19.35 -19.91 -26.77
N ALA A 74 -20.13 -19.75 -25.70
CA ALA A 74 -21.49 -20.26 -25.61
C ALA A 74 -22.42 -19.65 -26.67
N LEU A 75 -22.32 -18.34 -26.93
CA LEU A 75 -23.07 -17.67 -27.99
C LEU A 75 -22.72 -18.19 -29.39
N ILE A 76 -21.45 -18.48 -29.65
CA ILE A 76 -20.99 -19.05 -30.92
C ILE A 76 -21.51 -20.49 -31.08
N MET A 77 -21.44 -21.30 -30.02
CA MET A 77 -21.91 -22.70 -30.06
C MET A 77 -23.44 -22.82 -30.17
N GLY A 78 -24.20 -21.92 -29.51
CA GLY A 78 -25.66 -21.92 -29.56
C GLY A 78 -26.27 -21.39 -30.86
N ARG A 79 -25.46 -20.83 -31.76
CA ARG A 79 -25.88 -20.38 -33.11
C ARG A 79 -25.70 -21.44 -34.19
N LYS A 80 -25.24 -22.64 -33.83
CA LYS A 80 -25.02 -23.77 -34.73
C LYS A 80 -26.18 -24.76 -34.69
#